data_AF-E8KKV5-F1
#
_entry.id   AF-E8KKV5-F1
#
_cell.length_a   1.000
_cell.length_b   1.000
_cell.length_c   1.000
_cell.angle_alpha   90.00
_cell.angle_beta   90.00
_cell.angle_gamma   90.00
#
_symmetry.space_group_name_H-M   'P 1'
#
loop_
_entity.id
_entity.type
_entity.pdbx_description
1 polymer ?
#
loop_
_entity_poly.entity_id
_entity_poly.type
_entity_poly.pdbx_seq_one_letter_code
_entity_poly.pdbx_strand_id
1 'polypeptide(L)'
;MNINVLKELSEGIFKKSIKAEQKPLPETINIVMDTTHFKQRFAVLVLVDTLSAKPVYFRFIPVEKNQYYFEAISELMEKGIKIQSITCDGRRGLLNAYPDIPT
;
A
#
# COMPACT_ATOMS: atom_id res chain seq x y z
N MET A 1 16.79 17.51 10.19
CA MET A 1 16.31 16.12 10.30
C MET A 1 16.83 15.32 9.11
N ASN A 2 17.56 14.24 9.37
CA ASN A 2 18.13 13.34 8.33
C ASN A 2 17.01 12.46 7.75
N ILE A 3 16.95 12.33 6.42
CA ILE A 3 15.88 11.58 5.73
C ILE A 3 15.93 10.08 6.03
N ASN A 4 17.12 9.53 6.27
CA ASN A 4 17.28 8.12 6.63
C ASN A 4 16.65 7.85 8.00
N VAL A 5 16.78 8.80 8.93
CA VAL A 5 16.15 8.70 10.26
C VAL A 5 14.62 8.76 10.15
N LEU A 6 14.06 9.61 9.28
CA LEU A 6 12.61 9.64 9.05
C LEU A 6 12.10 8.32 8.45
N LYS A 7 12.82 7.76 7.48
CA LYS A 7 12.49 6.46 6.86
C LYS A 7 12.58 5.32 7.89
N GLU A 8 13.67 5.25 8.65
CA GLU A 8 13.85 4.24 9.69
C GLU A 8 12.77 4.31 10.78
N LEU A 9 12.40 5.51 11.23
CA LEU A 9 11.35 5.70 12.22
C LEU A 9 9.98 5.29 11.68
N SER A 10 9.64 5.70 10.46
CA SER A 10 8.36 5.35 9.84
C SER A 10 8.27 3.86 9.52
N GLU A 11 9.34 3.24 9.02
CA GLU A 11 9.46 1.78 8.91
C GLU A 11 9.27 1.08 10.25
N GLY A 12 9.93 1.58 11.30
CA GLY A 12 9.83 1.02 12.64
C GLY A 12 8.40 1.05 13.18
N ILE A 13 7.70 2.18 13.01
CA ILE A 13 6.30 2.35 13.44
C ILE A 13 5.36 1.41 12.65
N PHE A 14 5.54 1.31 11.33
CA PHE A 14 4.73 0.43 10.49
C PHE A 14 4.99 -1.05 10.78
N LYS A 15 6.26 -1.48 10.82
CA LYS A 15 6.64 -2.86 11.16
C LYS A 15 6.12 -3.25 12.55
N LYS A 16 6.13 -2.32 13.51
CA LYS A 16 5.57 -2.53 14.84
C LYS A 16 4.05 -2.69 14.79
N SER A 17 3.34 -1.89 14.01
CA SER A 17 1.88 -2.01 13.84
C SER A 17 1.48 -3.34 13.20
N ILE A 18 2.18 -3.77 12.13
CA ILE A 18 1.93 -5.06 11.49
C ILE A 18 2.26 -6.24 12.44
N LYS A 19 3.36 -6.16 13.20
CA LYS A 19 3.76 -7.24 14.13
C LYS A 19 2.89 -7.35 15.38
N ALA A 20 2.36 -6.25 15.90
CA ALA A 20 1.52 -6.26 17.11
C ALA A 20 0.17 -6.95 16.89
N GLU A 21 -0.22 -7.15 15.62
CA GLU A 21 -1.55 -7.63 15.24
C GLU A 21 -1.50 -8.86 14.31
N GLN A 22 -0.55 -9.77 14.56
CA GLN A 22 -0.36 -11.02 13.81
C GLN A 22 -1.57 -11.96 13.94
N LYS A 23 -2.65 -11.65 13.22
CA LYS A 23 -3.50 -12.66 12.58
C LYS A 23 -2.95 -12.88 11.17
N PRO A 24 -3.10 -14.08 10.58
CA PRO A 24 -2.80 -14.28 9.17
C PRO A 24 -3.51 -13.21 8.34
N LEU A 25 -2.83 -12.71 7.30
CA LEU A 25 -3.45 -11.80 6.34
C LEU A 25 -4.74 -12.46 5.84
N PRO A 26 -5.84 -11.69 5.69
CA PRO A 26 -7.09 -12.25 5.20
C PRO A 26 -6.86 -12.89 3.82
N GLU A 27 -7.48 -14.04 3.57
CA GLU A 27 -7.44 -14.66 2.23
C GLU A 27 -8.03 -13.74 1.15
N THR A 28 -8.93 -12.83 1.55
CA THR A 28 -9.55 -11.85 0.67
C THR A 28 -9.60 -10.47 1.33
N ILE A 29 -9.21 -9.41 0.60
CA ILE A 29 -9.16 -8.02 1.10
C ILE A 29 -9.83 -7.03 0.14
N ASN A 30 -10.27 -5.90 0.69
CA ASN A 30 -10.78 -4.75 -0.08
C ASN A 30 -9.85 -3.57 0.18
N ILE A 31 -9.08 -3.13 -0.81
CA ILE A 31 -8.00 -2.17 -0.55
C ILE A 31 -8.39 -0.74 -0.92
N VAL A 32 -8.02 0.20 -0.05
CA VAL A 32 -7.82 1.60 -0.42
C VAL A 32 -6.32 1.84 -0.51
N MET A 33 -5.90 2.51 -1.59
CA MET A 33 -4.51 2.88 -1.82
C MET A 33 -4.34 4.38 -1.95
N ASP A 34 -3.35 4.90 -1.23
CA ASP A 34 -2.98 6.32 -1.23
C ASP A 34 -1.45 6.47 -1.18
N THR A 35 -0.99 7.63 -1.64
CA THR A 35 0.41 8.04 -1.55
C THR A 35 0.52 9.37 -0.83
N THR A 36 1.08 9.32 0.38
CA THR A 36 1.38 10.54 1.14
C THR A 36 2.76 11.08 0.74
N HIS A 37 2.79 12.32 0.24
CA HIS A 37 4.01 12.98 -0.22
C HIS A 37 4.73 13.71 0.93
N PHE A 38 6.00 13.37 1.17
CA PHE A 38 6.85 14.00 2.19
C PHE A 38 7.80 15.02 1.54
N LYS A 39 7.23 16.17 1.13
CA LYS A 39 7.91 17.21 0.32
C LYS A 39 8.43 16.63 -1.02
N GLN A 40 9.23 17.38 -1.79
CA GLN A 40 9.86 16.92 -3.04
C GLN A 40 11.00 15.90 -2.81
N ARG A 41 10.90 15.02 -1.80
CA ARG A 41 12.00 14.12 -1.41
C ARG A 41 11.64 12.65 -1.57
N PHE A 42 10.45 12.25 -1.14
CA PHE A 42 9.90 10.91 -1.31
C PHE A 42 8.40 10.91 -1.00
N ALA A 43 7.70 9.86 -1.42
CA ALA A 43 6.36 9.55 -0.99
C ALA A 43 6.32 8.18 -0.32
N VAL A 44 5.27 7.94 0.45
CA VAL A 44 4.97 6.63 1.02
C VAL A 44 3.67 6.15 0.40
N LEU A 45 3.75 5.04 -0.35
CA LEU A 45 2.58 4.29 -0.80
C LEU A 45 2.10 3.42 0.36
N VAL A 46 0.80 3.48 0.67
CA VAL A 46 0.17 2.64 1.69
C VAL A 46 -1.08 2.00 1.09
N LEU A 47 -1.25 0.70 1.30
CA LEU A 47 -2.51 -0.01 1.03
C LEU A 47 -3.10 -0.45 2.37
N VAL A 48 -4.37 -0.13 2.55
CA VAL A 48 -5.14 -0.45 3.76
C VAL A 48 -6.28 -1.37 3.36
N ASP A 49 -6.43 -2.49 4.07
CA ASP A 49 -7.65 -3.29 3.96
C ASP A 49 -8.78 -2.56 4.69
N THR A 50 -9.82 -2.21 3.96
CA THR A 50 -10.94 -1.39 4.43
C THR A 50 -11.80 -2.10 5.47
N LEU A 51 -11.85 -3.44 5.45
CA LEU A 51 -12.63 -4.20 6.43
C LEU A 51 -11.95 -4.23 7.80
N SER A 52 -10.65 -4.51 7.83
CA SER A 52 -9.89 -4.51 9.08
C SER A 52 -9.40 -3.13 9.51
N ALA A 53 -9.43 -2.14 8.60
CA ALA A 53 -8.82 -0.83 8.74
C ALA A 53 -7.30 -0.89 9.01
N LYS A 54 -6.63 -1.95 8.53
CA LYS A 54 -5.21 -2.21 8.79
C LYS A 54 -4.35 -2.04 7.55
N PRO A 55 -3.13 -1.49 7.68
CA PRO A 55 -2.19 -1.48 6.58
C PRO A 55 -1.73 -2.90 6.26
N VAL A 56 -1.90 -3.29 5.00
CA VAL A 56 -1.44 -4.58 4.46
C VAL A 56 -0.16 -4.45 3.63
N TYR A 57 0.15 -3.24 3.18
CA TYR A 57 1.34 -2.93 2.40
C TYR A 57 1.80 -1.50 2.65
N PHE A 58 3.11 -1.29 2.63
CA PHE A 58 3.68 0.05 2.48
C PHE A 58 5.00 0.00 1.70
N ARG A 59 5.32 1.10 1.03
CA ARG A 59 6.60 1.26 0.33
C ARG A 59 7.02 2.72 0.27
N PHE A 60 8.31 2.98 0.55
CA PHE A 60 8.93 4.27 0.24
C PHE A 60 9.25 4.34 -1.25
N ILE A 61 8.73 5.37 -1.91
CA ILE A 61 8.95 5.60 -3.34
C ILE A 61 9.56 6.99 -3.55
N PRO A 62 10.50 7.15 -4.49
CA PRO A 62 11.12 8.45 -4.75
C PRO A 62 10.11 9.45 -5.34
N VAL A 63 9.22 8.96 -6.20
CA VAL A 63 8.16 9.72 -6.86
C VAL A 63 6.99 8.80 -7.12
N GLU A 64 5.78 9.35 -7.13
CA GLU A 64 4.56 8.60 -7.38
C GLU A 64 4.47 8.13 -8.85
N LYS A 65 4.43 6.82 -9.09
CA LYS A 65 4.28 6.22 -10.44
C LYS A 65 3.29 5.05 -10.40
N ASN A 66 2.53 4.86 -11.49
CA ASN A 66 1.60 3.72 -11.63
C ASN A 66 2.27 2.38 -11.32
N GLN A 67 3.52 2.21 -11.76
CA GLN A 67 4.32 1.00 -11.54
C GLN A 67 4.37 0.57 -10.06
N TYR A 68 4.46 1.51 -9.12
CA TYR A 68 4.55 1.15 -7.70
C TYR A 68 3.24 0.60 -7.14
N TYR A 69 2.09 1.04 -7.65
CA TYR A 69 0.81 0.45 -7.31
C TYR A 69 0.69 -0.96 -7.90
N PHE A 70 1.12 -1.14 -9.16
CA PHE A 70 1.09 -2.45 -9.81
C PHE A 70 1.97 -3.48 -9.10
N GLU A 71 3.18 -3.07 -8.71
CA GLU A 71 4.08 -3.89 -7.91
C GLU A 71 3.48 -4.23 -6.54
N ALA A 72 2.87 -3.26 -5.85
CA ALA A 72 2.23 -3.49 -4.55
C ALA A 72 1.09 -4.51 -4.65
N ILE A 73 0.22 -4.38 -5.67
CA ILE A 73 -0.88 -5.32 -5.93
C ILE A 73 -0.34 -6.71 -6.28
N SER A 74 0.65 -6.79 -7.17
CA SER A 74 1.25 -8.06 -7.60
C SER A 74 1.86 -8.80 -6.41
N GLU A 75 2.62 -8.10 -5.56
CA GLU A 75 3.21 -8.69 -4.36
C GLU A 75 2.16 -9.24 -3.36
N LEU A 76 0.99 -8.60 -3.25
CA LEU A 76 -0.09 -9.12 -2.41
C LEU A 76 -0.70 -10.38 -3.02
N MET A 77 -0.94 -10.39 -4.34
CA MET A 77 -1.48 -11.56 -5.04
C MET A 77 -0.52 -12.74 -5.04
N GLU A 78 0.79 -12.50 -5.19
CA GLU A 78 1.84 -13.52 -5.08
C GLU A 78 1.91 -14.16 -3.69
N LYS A 79 1.49 -13.44 -2.64
CA LYS A 79 1.33 -13.97 -1.27
C LYS A 79 0.05 -14.79 -1.09
N GLY A 80 -0.72 -15.02 -2.15
CA GLY A 80 -1.98 -15.77 -2.12
C GLY A 80 -3.18 -14.95 -1.66
N ILE A 81 -3.06 -13.62 -1.59
CA ILE A 81 -4.15 -12.74 -1.16
C ILE A 81 -5.04 -12.41 -2.35
N LYS A 82 -6.33 -12.69 -2.23
CA LYS A 82 -7.32 -12.29 -3.22
C LYS A 82 -7.74 -10.84 -3.00
N ILE A 83 -7.52 -9.98 -3.99
CA ILE A 83 -8.00 -8.60 -3.93
C ILE A 83 -9.41 -8.57 -4.53
N GLN A 84 -10.39 -8.23 -3.69
CA GLN A 84 -11.81 -8.21 -4.07
C GLN A 84 -12.24 -6.86 -4.65
N SER A 85 -11.65 -5.76 -4.18
CA SER A 85 -11.91 -4.43 -4.72
C SER A 85 -10.72 -3.50 -4.47
N ILE A 86 -10.60 -2.48 -5.31
CA ILE A 86 -9.51 -1.52 -5.29
C ILE A 86 -10.05 -0.10 -5.41
N THR A 87 -9.93 0.70 -4.36
CA THR A 87 -10.23 2.13 -4.42
C THR A 87 -8.94 2.95 -4.46
N CYS A 88 -8.78 3.80 -5.47
CA CYS A 88 -7.61 4.67 -5.63
C CYS A 88 -7.99 6.15 -5.50
N ASP A 89 -7.34 6.87 -4.59
CA ASP A 89 -7.58 8.31 -4.38
C ASP A 89 -6.56 9.20 -5.12
N GLY A 90 -6.47 9.12 -6.46
CA GLY A 90 -5.67 10.15 -7.17
C GLY A 90 -5.12 9.89 -8.56
N ARG A 91 -5.29 8.72 -9.19
CA ARG A 91 -4.70 8.45 -10.52
C ARG A 91 -5.69 7.99 -11.57
N ARG A 92 -5.94 8.85 -12.56
CA ARG A 92 -6.65 8.49 -13.79
C ARG A 92 -5.89 7.41 -14.57
N GLY A 93 -6.58 6.36 -14.97
CA GLY A 93 -6.04 5.28 -15.82
C GLY A 93 -5.25 4.19 -15.09
N LEU A 94 -5.04 4.31 -13.77
CA LEU A 94 -4.42 3.24 -12.97
C LEU A 94 -5.32 2.00 -12.91
N LEU A 95 -6.61 2.23 -12.72
CA LEU A 95 -7.62 1.19 -12.52
C LEU A 95 -7.93 0.40 -13.81
N ASN A 96 -7.65 0.97 -14.97
CA ASN A 96 -7.81 0.29 -16.27
C ASN A 96 -6.94 -0.96 -16.42
N ALA A 97 -5.89 -1.11 -15.61
CA ALA A 97 -5.03 -2.29 -15.61
C ALA A 97 -5.70 -3.52 -14.97
N TYR A 98 -6.82 -3.35 -14.26
CA TYR A 98 -7.50 -4.40 -13.51
C TYR A 98 -9.00 -4.47 -13.86
N PRO A 99 -9.35 -4.83 -15.11
CA PRO A 99 -10.74 -4.80 -15.57
C PRO A 99 -11.66 -5.81 -14.83
N ASP A 100 -11.07 -6.87 -14.29
CA ASP A 100 -11.80 -7.93 -13.57
C ASP A 100 -11.94 -7.67 -12.07
N ILE A 101 -11.34 -6.58 -11.55
CA ILE A 101 -11.42 -6.20 -10.14
C ILE A 101 -12.29 -4.94 -10.05
N PRO A 102 -13.40 -4.96 -9.28
CA PRO A 102 -14.19 -3.76 -9.00
C PRO A 102 -13.33 -2.60 -8.47
N THR A 103 -13.54 -1.39 -9.00
CA THR A 103 -12.77 -0.19 -8.67
C THR A 103 -13.62 1.01 -8.27
#